data_AF-A0A5R1NTM1-F1
#
_entry.id   AF-A0A5R1NTM1-F1
#
_cell.length_a   1.000
_cell.length_b   1.000
_cell.length_c   1.000
_cell.angle_alpha   90.00
_cell.angle_beta   90.00
_cell.angle_gamma   90.00
#
_symmetry.space_group_name_H-M   'P 1'
#
loop_
_entity.id
_entity.type
_entity.pdbx_description
1 polymer ?
#
loop_
_entity_poly.entity_id
_entity_poly.type
_entity_poly.pdbx_seq_one_letter_code
_entity_poly.pdbx_strand_id
1 'polypeptide(L)'
;MRNRAKCSQRIPPTVTTRSEMTVPLICGLRASDLKSVGATHTRGFSSLSDECIHGLEGGLCASCFPKAAPDIAPGVATRGSRSKSAGRAPSLRSSPSPLTVTLGGPNPTLGARTATAKPITEAKATGTVKPVRSTRTAHDNVGEQRIYHVTHIRNLAGILNSGRLLADASDAWIARPIVDLSSAPQRAARRAALVAGDDSASVASYVPFFLSPNARLWDSLLTASNDPRLSPEAHSSETYDFVFLVSTVKKLHDARTGADDNAAAAVAVTNGDAAGALTRFGAAPETADRMLRSLRADVESQKIREAELLVTEQFPFELVTLVGVANDKVRDAVRAILATGAHKPKVVVYPPWFHAVEDTAAL
;
A
#
# COMPACT_ATOMS: atom_id res chain seq x y z
N MET A 1 -56.78 32.00 -3.89
CA MET A 1 -57.13 32.20 -2.47
C MET A 1 -55.99 31.68 -1.61
N ARG A 2 -55.50 32.51 -0.68
CA ARG A 2 -54.36 32.24 0.21
C ARG A 2 -54.79 31.29 1.33
N ASN A 3 -53.92 30.38 1.76
CA ASN A 3 -53.74 30.19 3.20
C ASN A 3 -52.34 29.67 3.54
N ARG A 4 -51.63 30.48 4.33
CA ARG A 4 -50.35 30.21 4.98
C ARG A 4 -50.64 29.56 6.33
N ALA A 5 -49.85 28.56 6.72
CA ALA A 5 -49.66 28.21 8.12
C ALA A 5 -48.16 28.26 8.44
N LYS A 6 -47.74 29.32 9.15
CA LYS A 6 -46.49 29.39 9.90
C LYS A 6 -46.84 29.06 11.35
N CYS A 7 -46.06 28.22 12.02
CA CYS A 7 -45.92 28.29 13.46
C CYS A 7 -44.43 28.09 13.81
N SER A 8 -43.91 29.05 14.58
CA SER A 8 -42.51 29.22 14.93
C SER A 8 -42.30 28.83 16.39
N GLN A 9 -41.19 28.13 16.63
CA GLN A 9 -40.28 28.16 17.78
C GLN A 9 -40.82 28.47 19.19
N ARG A 10 -40.54 27.55 20.13
CA ARG A 10 -40.16 27.90 21.50
C ARG A 10 -39.01 27.01 21.98
N ILE A 11 -37.91 27.66 22.36
CA ILE A 11 -36.75 27.14 23.10
C ILE A 11 -37.07 27.19 24.60
N PRO A 12 -36.60 26.23 25.41
CA PRO A 12 -36.26 26.50 26.81
C PRO A 12 -34.77 26.24 27.15
N PRO A 13 -34.29 26.78 28.29
CA PRO A 13 -32.93 27.32 28.43
C PRO A 13 -31.87 26.38 29.03
N THR A 14 -30.62 26.78 28.79
CA THR A 14 -29.37 26.31 29.41
C THR A 14 -29.42 26.28 30.93
N VAL A 15 -28.97 25.17 31.54
CA VAL A 15 -28.67 25.08 32.98
C VAL A 15 -27.20 24.70 33.16
N THR A 16 -26.46 25.63 33.76
CA THR A 16 -25.10 25.46 34.29
C THR A 16 -25.17 24.68 35.60
N THR A 17 -24.42 23.59 35.74
CA THR A 17 -24.09 23.02 37.06
C THR A 17 -22.57 22.80 37.17
N ARG A 18 -21.98 23.54 38.11
CA ARG A 18 -20.68 23.29 38.73
C ARG A 18 -20.88 22.20 39.79
N SER A 19 -20.03 21.19 39.83
CA SER A 19 -19.76 20.38 41.02
C SER A 19 -18.40 19.69 40.81
N GLU A 20 -17.33 20.32 41.28
CA GLU A 20 -16.60 19.94 42.50
C GLU A 20 -15.76 18.66 42.33
N MET A 21 -14.51 18.88 41.91
CA MET A 21 -13.41 17.94 41.98
C MET A 21 -13.02 17.69 43.44
N THR A 22 -13.05 16.43 43.87
CA THR A 22 -12.36 15.97 45.08
C THR A 22 -11.25 15.00 44.66
N VAL A 23 -10.00 15.45 44.83
CA VAL A 23 -8.78 14.67 44.62
C VAL A 23 -8.34 14.11 45.98
N PRO A 24 -8.12 12.81 46.15
CA PRO A 24 -7.29 12.32 47.25
C PRO A 24 -5.84 12.18 46.79
N LEU A 25 -5.01 13.06 47.35
CA LEU A 25 -3.56 12.88 47.46
C LEU A 25 -3.29 11.81 48.51
N ILE A 26 -2.68 10.69 48.11
CA ILE A 26 -1.99 9.79 49.05
C ILE A 26 -0.54 9.66 48.58
N CYS A 27 0.33 10.15 49.46
CA CYS A 27 1.78 10.13 49.40
C CYS A 27 2.29 8.90 50.18
N GLY A 28 3.30 8.19 49.64
CA GLY A 28 4.24 7.44 50.46
C GLY A 28 4.85 6.15 49.88
N LEU A 29 6.18 6.23 49.57
CA LEU A 29 7.24 5.22 49.82
C LEU A 29 7.18 3.86 49.04
N ARG A 30 8.25 3.22 48.52
CA ARG A 30 9.71 3.29 48.64
C ARG A 30 10.40 2.79 47.35
N ALA A 31 11.69 3.12 47.23
CA ALA A 31 12.69 2.55 46.32
C ALA A 31 13.13 1.12 46.70
N SER A 32 13.85 0.47 45.76
CA SER A 32 14.46 -0.89 45.70
C SER A 32 13.60 -1.83 44.83
N ASP A 33 14.04 -2.38 43.70
CA ASP A 33 15.30 -3.09 43.45
C ASP A 33 15.86 -2.90 42.02
N LEU A 34 17.18 -2.67 41.96
CA LEU A 34 18.01 -2.87 40.77
C LEU A 34 18.54 -4.31 40.75
N LYS A 35 18.36 -5.02 39.62
CA LYS A 35 19.22 -6.09 39.10
C LYS A 35 19.10 -6.04 37.56
N SER A 36 20.03 -5.41 36.85
CA SER A 36 21.32 -5.92 36.38
C SER A 36 21.22 -6.90 35.18
N VAL A 37 21.43 -6.30 34.01
CA VAL A 37 22.30 -6.75 32.89
C VAL A 37 21.88 -7.94 32.02
N GLY A 38 21.73 -7.64 30.73
CA GLY A 38 21.82 -8.56 29.59
C GLY A 38 22.13 -7.83 28.29
N ALA A 39 23.42 -7.58 28.07
CA ALA A 39 24.15 -7.20 26.85
C ALA A 39 23.41 -6.62 25.62
N THR A 40 23.78 -5.37 25.32
CA THR A 40 23.74 -4.69 24.03
C THR A 40 24.30 -5.53 22.87
N HIS A 41 23.55 -5.65 21.78
CA HIS A 41 24.12 -5.85 20.45
C HIS A 41 23.91 -4.57 19.62
N THR A 42 24.93 -3.74 19.57
CA THR A 42 25.04 -2.60 18.65
C THR A 42 25.49 -3.10 17.28
N ARG A 43 24.57 -3.12 16.31
CA ARG A 43 24.82 -2.96 14.87
C ARG A 43 23.59 -2.21 14.37
N GLY A 44 23.65 -0.92 14.09
CA GLY A 44 24.38 -0.34 12.97
C GLY A 44 23.33 0.42 12.16
N PHE A 45 23.23 1.72 12.44
CA PHE A 45 22.55 2.77 11.69
C PHE A 45 21.61 2.30 10.54
N SER A 46 20.31 2.21 10.82
CA SER A 46 19.25 2.10 9.80
C SER A 46 18.02 2.88 10.26
N SER A 47 18.14 4.21 10.27
CA SER A 47 16.98 5.09 10.23
C SER A 47 16.75 5.43 8.77
N LEU A 48 15.93 4.63 8.08
CA LEU A 48 15.32 4.89 6.78
C LEU A 48 14.24 3.82 6.57
N SER A 49 13.05 4.10 7.13
CA SER A 49 11.75 3.44 6.96
C SER A 49 11.72 1.91 7.03
N ASP A 50 10.97 1.37 7.99
CA ASP A 50 10.48 -0.02 8.02
C ASP A 50 9.50 -0.29 6.85
N GLU A 51 9.84 0.09 5.63
CA GLU A 51 9.07 -0.17 4.42
C GLU A 51 9.98 -0.86 3.41
N CYS A 52 9.53 -1.97 2.81
CA CYS A 52 10.27 -2.57 1.70
C CYS A 52 10.32 -1.62 0.49
N ILE A 53 11.20 -1.87 -0.50
CA ILE A 53 11.23 -1.26 -1.84
C ILE A 53 9.88 -1.22 -2.59
N HIS A 54 8.88 -1.99 -2.13
CA HIS A 54 7.50 -1.96 -2.66
C HIS A 54 6.56 -1.06 -1.85
N GLY A 55 7.07 -0.34 -0.84
CA GLY A 55 6.36 0.45 0.18
C GLY A 55 5.26 -0.33 0.89
N LEU A 56 5.64 -1.52 1.35
CA LEU A 56 4.90 -2.37 2.26
C LEU A 56 5.64 -2.34 3.60
N GLU A 57 4.94 -2.42 4.72
CA GLU A 57 5.58 -2.43 6.04
C GLU A 57 6.59 -3.58 6.18
N GLY A 58 7.64 -3.33 6.96
CA GLY A 58 8.86 -4.10 7.04
C GLY A 58 8.61 -5.51 7.57
N GLY A 59 9.32 -6.49 7.03
CA GLY A 59 9.21 -7.90 7.44
C GLY A 59 7.95 -8.64 6.95
N LEU A 60 6.92 -7.92 6.48
CA LEU A 60 5.64 -8.51 6.06
C LEU A 60 5.56 -8.82 4.56
N CYS A 61 6.46 -8.25 3.76
CA CYS A 61 6.59 -8.58 2.35
C CYS A 61 7.42 -9.84 2.12
N ALA A 62 6.76 -10.97 1.82
CA ALA A 62 7.43 -12.26 1.57
C ALA A 62 8.38 -12.26 0.35
N SER A 63 8.30 -11.25 -0.53
CA SER A 63 9.27 -11.13 -1.63
C SER A 63 10.56 -10.42 -1.23
N CYS A 64 10.52 -9.54 -0.23
CA CYS A 64 11.70 -8.84 0.27
C CYS A 64 12.33 -9.60 1.44
N PHE A 65 11.47 -10.25 2.22
CA PHE A 65 11.79 -11.04 3.39
C PHE A 65 11.22 -12.45 3.18
N PRO A 66 11.80 -13.25 2.25
CA PRO A 66 11.36 -14.62 2.07
C PRO A 66 11.48 -15.38 3.38
N LYS A 67 10.42 -16.08 3.79
CA LYS A 67 10.48 -17.00 4.92
C LYS A 67 11.61 -17.99 4.66
N ALA A 68 12.44 -18.22 5.68
CA ALA A 68 13.44 -19.28 5.61
C ALA A 68 12.72 -20.57 5.17
N ALA A 69 13.26 -21.22 4.13
CA ALA A 69 12.75 -22.51 3.71
C ALA A 69 12.74 -23.43 4.95
N PRO A 70 11.66 -24.18 5.22
CA PRO A 70 11.65 -25.09 6.34
C PRO A 70 12.85 -26.03 6.19
N ASP A 71 13.64 -26.17 7.25
CA ASP A 71 14.74 -27.13 7.30
C ASP A 71 14.17 -28.51 7.02
N ILE A 72 14.41 -29.01 5.82
CA ILE A 72 14.11 -30.40 5.47
C ILE A 72 15.08 -31.22 6.30
N ALA A 73 14.64 -31.66 7.47
CA ALA A 73 15.36 -32.63 8.27
C ALA A 73 15.60 -33.87 7.39
N PRO A 74 16.86 -34.24 7.11
CA PRO A 74 17.13 -35.42 6.32
C PRO A 74 16.76 -36.66 7.14
N GLY A 75 15.71 -37.36 6.70
CA GLY A 75 15.56 -38.80 6.93
C GLY A 75 14.43 -39.24 7.86
N VAL A 76 13.25 -39.48 7.29
CA VAL A 76 12.47 -40.69 7.62
C VAL A 76 12.13 -41.36 6.30
N ALA A 77 12.92 -42.38 5.94
CA ALA A 77 12.71 -43.18 4.74
C ALA A 77 11.45 -44.04 4.90
N THR A 78 10.40 -43.71 4.14
CA THR A 78 9.30 -44.65 3.90
C THR A 78 9.77 -45.74 2.94
N ARG A 79 9.59 -47.00 3.36
CA ARG A 79 10.00 -48.22 2.64
C ARG A 79 9.36 -48.27 1.24
N GLY A 80 10.15 -48.01 0.20
CA GLY A 80 9.84 -48.36 -1.18
C GLY A 80 10.15 -49.84 -1.46
N SER A 81 9.18 -50.52 -2.07
CA SER A 81 9.26 -51.91 -2.53
C SER A 81 10.34 -52.10 -3.60
N ARG A 82 11.12 -53.18 -3.46
CA ARG A 82 12.22 -53.58 -4.37
C ARG A 82 11.70 -54.17 -5.68
N SER A 83 12.30 -53.76 -6.79
CA SER A 83 12.48 -54.61 -7.98
C SER A 83 13.94 -54.54 -8.46
N LYS A 84 14.37 -55.62 -9.12
CA LYS A 84 15.71 -56.21 -9.11
C LYS A 84 16.70 -55.61 -10.13
N SER A 85 17.98 -55.81 -9.80
CA SER A 85 19.21 -55.46 -10.50
C SER A 85 19.48 -56.17 -11.83
N ALA A 86 20.28 -55.54 -12.70
CA ALA A 86 21.42 -56.18 -13.39
C ALA A 86 22.35 -55.12 -14.03
N GLY A 87 23.68 -55.30 -13.90
CA GLY A 87 24.69 -54.63 -14.74
C GLY A 87 25.87 -53.97 -14.00
N ARG A 88 26.97 -54.70 -13.81
CA ARG A 88 28.31 -54.29 -13.31
C ARG A 88 29.24 -54.18 -14.54
N ALA A 89 30.17 -53.22 -14.71
CA ALA A 89 31.55 -53.12 -14.19
C ALA A 89 32.37 -52.04 -15.02
N PRO A 90 33.69 -51.76 -14.83
CA PRO A 90 34.21 -50.64 -14.01
C PRO A 90 35.42 -49.81 -14.58
N SER A 91 35.96 -48.88 -13.76
CA SER A 91 37.36 -48.34 -13.70
C SER A 91 37.86 -47.31 -14.74
N LEU A 92 38.79 -46.35 -14.52
CA LEU A 92 39.63 -45.84 -13.39
C LEU A 92 40.41 -44.56 -13.84
N ARG A 93 40.79 -43.68 -12.87
CA ARG A 93 42.06 -42.86 -12.78
C ARG A 93 42.32 -41.68 -13.76
N SER A 94 43.03 -40.56 -13.49
CA SER A 94 43.84 -39.99 -12.38
C SER A 94 44.03 -38.46 -12.60
N SER A 95 44.41 -37.69 -11.56
CA SER A 95 45.17 -36.40 -11.60
C SER A 95 46.68 -36.66 -11.96
N PRO A 96 47.67 -35.71 -12.05
CA PRO A 96 47.80 -34.35 -11.46
C PRO A 96 48.59 -33.26 -12.30
N SER A 97 48.84 -32.10 -11.65
CA SER A 97 49.68 -30.88 -11.94
C SER A 97 51.14 -31.14 -12.46
N PRO A 98 52.05 -30.17 -12.81
CA PRO A 98 52.32 -28.83 -12.19
C PRO A 98 52.87 -27.70 -13.11
N LEU A 99 53.17 -26.51 -12.55
CA LEU A 99 54.50 -25.86 -12.60
C LEU A 99 54.54 -24.55 -11.78
N THR A 100 55.72 -24.31 -11.19
CA THR A 100 56.10 -23.33 -10.16
C THR A 100 57.26 -22.47 -10.69
N VAL A 101 57.27 -21.15 -10.46
CA VAL A 101 58.45 -20.24 -10.47
C VAL A 101 58.08 -18.99 -9.62
N THR A 102 58.39 -18.85 -8.31
CA THR A 102 59.58 -18.22 -7.63
C THR A 102 60.22 -17.05 -8.40
N LEU A 103 60.60 -15.86 -7.89
CA LEU A 103 61.20 -15.39 -6.63
C LEU A 103 61.37 -13.84 -6.73
N GLY A 104 61.46 -13.13 -5.61
CA GLY A 104 62.27 -11.89 -5.51
C GLY A 104 61.61 -10.65 -4.89
N GLY A 105 61.94 -10.34 -3.63
CA GLY A 105 61.69 -9.03 -2.99
C GLY A 105 62.69 -7.93 -3.46
N PRO A 106 63.03 -6.89 -2.67
CA PRO A 106 62.70 -6.61 -1.27
C PRO A 106 62.19 -5.18 -0.98
N ASN A 107 61.73 -4.97 0.25
CA ASN A 107 61.51 -3.66 0.91
C ASN A 107 62.85 -3.11 1.42
N PRO A 108 63.04 -1.78 1.60
CA PRO A 108 63.15 -1.31 2.99
C PRO A 108 62.72 0.15 3.31
N THR A 109 62.40 0.33 4.61
CA THR A 109 62.73 1.45 5.54
C THR A 109 62.01 2.81 5.54
N LEU A 110 61.24 3.01 6.63
CA LEU A 110 61.37 4.02 7.71
C LEU A 110 61.87 5.44 7.39
N GLY A 111 61.04 6.43 7.73
CA GLY A 111 61.42 7.83 7.98
C GLY A 111 60.42 8.50 8.95
N ALA A 112 60.93 9.19 9.97
CA ALA A 112 60.21 9.62 11.16
C ALA A 112 60.14 11.15 11.32
N ARG A 113 59.20 11.61 12.18
CA ARG A 113 59.10 12.93 12.87
C ARG A 113 58.64 14.11 11.96
N THR A 114 57.90 15.13 12.39
CA THR A 114 57.84 15.84 13.69
C THR A 114 56.56 16.68 13.77
N ALA A 115 56.12 16.99 14.99
CA ALA A 115 55.02 17.87 15.34
C ALA A 115 55.32 19.37 15.12
N THR A 116 54.28 20.16 14.84
CA THR A 116 54.21 21.60 15.17
C THR A 116 52.78 21.98 15.56
N ALA A 117 52.65 22.72 16.65
CA ALA A 117 51.41 23.10 17.30
C ALA A 117 51.13 24.61 17.19
N LYS A 118 49.82 24.95 17.27
CA LYS A 118 49.17 26.19 17.76
C LYS A 118 49.24 27.45 16.86
N PRO A 119 48.26 28.39 16.95
CA PRO A 119 47.50 28.73 18.15
C PRO A 119 45.96 28.83 18.04
N ILE A 120 45.40 28.88 19.25
CA ILE A 120 44.00 29.09 19.61
C ILE A 120 43.77 30.60 19.68
N THR A 121 42.68 31.08 19.07
CA THR A 121 42.12 32.41 19.36
C THR A 121 40.66 32.27 19.74
N GLU A 122 40.37 32.73 20.96
CA GLU A 122 39.04 32.89 21.54
C GLU A 122 38.29 34.01 20.81
N ALA A 123 37.02 33.77 20.46
CA ALA A 123 36.10 34.84 20.05
C ALA A 123 34.66 34.55 20.53
N LYS A 124 34.37 35.14 21.69
CA LYS A 124 33.16 35.90 22.06
C LYS A 124 31.82 35.45 21.43
N ALA A 125 30.99 34.86 22.29
CA ALA A 125 29.56 34.64 22.06
C ALA A 125 28.81 35.97 21.93
N THR A 126 28.19 36.19 20.77
CA THR A 126 27.13 37.18 20.56
C THR A 126 25.92 36.46 19.98
N GLY A 127 24.84 36.44 20.77
CA GLY A 127 23.58 35.82 20.40
C GLY A 127 23.00 36.46 19.14
N THR A 128 22.90 35.65 18.09
CA THR A 128 22.03 35.92 16.95
C THR A 128 21.09 34.72 16.86
N VAL A 129 19.80 34.99 17.10
CA VAL A 129 18.73 34.02 16.87
C VAL A 129 18.77 33.69 15.38
N LYS A 130 19.30 32.51 15.05
CA LYS A 130 19.19 31.97 13.69
C LYS A 130 17.70 31.78 13.42
N PRO A 131 17.15 32.29 12.30
CA PRO A 131 15.78 31.98 11.96
C PRO A 131 15.69 30.46 11.87
N VAL A 132 14.72 29.88 12.58
CA VAL A 132 14.34 28.48 12.38
C VAL A 132 14.06 28.36 10.90
N ARG A 133 15.01 27.77 10.17
CA ARG A 133 14.83 27.36 8.80
C ARG A 133 13.74 26.31 8.90
N SER A 134 12.50 26.75 8.69
CA SER A 134 11.37 25.89 8.39
C SER A 134 11.92 24.85 7.44
N THR A 135 12.00 23.62 7.94
CA THR A 135 12.30 22.46 7.12
C THR A 135 11.28 22.54 6.01
N ARG A 136 11.71 22.99 4.83
CA ARG A 136 10.93 22.89 3.59
C ARG A 136 10.47 21.45 3.60
N THR A 137 9.18 21.26 3.89
CA THR A 137 8.54 19.95 3.85
C THR A 137 9.04 19.30 2.58
N ALA A 138 9.58 18.08 2.69
CA ALA A 138 9.91 17.28 1.52
C ALA A 138 8.76 17.50 0.54
N HIS A 139 9.06 18.01 -0.66
CA HIS A 139 8.03 18.32 -1.65
C HIS A 139 7.07 17.14 -1.64
N ASP A 140 5.83 17.38 -1.23
CA ASP A 140 4.88 16.32 -0.99
C ASP A 140 4.60 15.65 -2.34
N ASN A 141 5.36 14.60 -2.64
CA ASN A 141 5.39 14.02 -3.97
C ASN A 141 4.17 13.12 -4.11
N VAL A 142 3.08 13.73 -4.53
CA VAL A 142 1.81 13.08 -4.84
C VAL A 142 2.00 11.92 -5.81
N GLY A 143 3.01 11.97 -6.69
CA GLY A 143 3.33 10.91 -7.63
C GLY A 143 3.60 9.55 -6.98
N GLU A 144 4.17 9.52 -5.78
CA GLU A 144 4.44 8.26 -5.06
C GLU A 144 3.20 7.68 -4.36
N GLN A 145 2.06 8.39 -4.38
CA GLN A 145 0.81 7.87 -3.87
C GLN A 145 0.42 6.60 -4.61
N ARG A 146 0.28 5.51 -3.85
CA ARG A 146 -0.24 4.24 -4.37
C ARG A 146 -1.75 4.35 -4.60
N ILE A 147 -2.19 3.69 -5.65
CA ILE A 147 -3.59 3.54 -5.99
C ILE A 147 -3.91 2.05 -6.06
N TYR A 148 -5.05 1.66 -5.51
CA TYR A 148 -5.41 0.28 -5.26
C TYR A 148 -6.74 -0.04 -5.92
N HIS A 149 -6.77 -0.99 -6.84
CA HIS A 149 -8.01 -1.54 -7.37
C HIS A 149 -8.19 -2.97 -6.86
N VAL A 150 -9.29 -3.22 -6.15
CA VAL A 150 -9.63 -4.54 -5.64
C VAL A 150 -10.55 -5.24 -6.64
N THR A 151 -10.23 -6.49 -6.97
CA THR A 151 -11.10 -7.33 -7.80
C THR A 151 -11.00 -8.79 -7.36
N HIS A 152 -11.91 -9.65 -7.84
CA HIS A 152 -11.84 -11.09 -7.58
C HIS A 152 -10.87 -11.76 -8.57
N ILE A 153 -10.12 -12.78 -8.13
CA ILE A 153 -9.16 -13.55 -8.95
C ILE A 153 -9.77 -14.10 -10.25
N ARG A 154 -11.04 -14.55 -10.25
CA ARG A 154 -11.80 -15.01 -11.41
C ARG A 154 -11.91 -13.95 -12.52
N ASN A 155 -11.88 -12.66 -12.18
CA ASN A 155 -11.94 -11.58 -13.17
C ASN A 155 -10.62 -11.34 -13.91
N LEU A 156 -9.49 -11.82 -13.37
CA LEU A 156 -8.17 -11.49 -13.92
C LEU A 156 -8.00 -11.94 -15.36
N ALA A 157 -8.47 -13.14 -15.73
CA ALA A 157 -8.37 -13.60 -17.11
C ALA A 157 -9.09 -12.66 -18.10
N GLY A 158 -10.26 -12.14 -17.71
CA GLY A 158 -11.00 -11.15 -18.52
C GLY A 158 -10.24 -9.84 -18.66
N ILE A 159 -9.65 -9.34 -17.57
CA ILE A 159 -8.84 -8.11 -17.57
C ILE A 159 -7.57 -8.27 -18.42
N LEU A 160 -6.93 -9.44 -18.38
CA LEU A 160 -5.75 -9.72 -19.21
C LEU A 160 -6.10 -9.81 -20.69
N ASN A 161 -7.24 -10.42 -21.02
CA ASN A 161 -7.70 -10.55 -22.40
C ASN A 161 -8.06 -9.19 -23.01
N SER A 162 -8.64 -8.26 -22.25
CA SER A 162 -8.89 -6.88 -22.71
C SER A 162 -7.64 -5.99 -22.67
N GLY A 163 -6.61 -6.40 -21.92
CA GLY A 163 -5.41 -5.62 -21.65
C GLY A 163 -5.66 -4.39 -20.78
N ARG A 164 -6.85 -4.23 -20.20
CA ARG A 164 -7.27 -3.02 -19.49
C ARG A 164 -8.41 -3.28 -18.52
N LEU A 165 -8.46 -2.51 -17.44
CA LEU A 165 -9.66 -2.34 -16.64
C LEU A 165 -10.57 -1.35 -17.35
N LEU A 166 -11.88 -1.60 -17.31
CA LEU A 166 -12.90 -0.78 -17.98
C LEU A 166 -13.83 -0.14 -16.95
N ALA A 167 -14.23 1.09 -17.20
CA ALA A 167 -15.25 1.77 -16.44
C ALA A 167 -16.61 1.08 -16.61
N ASP A 168 -17.52 1.23 -15.65
CA ASP A 168 -18.83 0.57 -15.68
C ASP A 168 -19.65 0.94 -16.93
N ALA A 169 -19.59 2.22 -17.34
CA ALA A 169 -20.29 2.76 -18.49
C ALA A 169 -19.51 2.66 -19.81
N SER A 170 -18.37 1.94 -19.85
CA SER A 170 -17.57 1.81 -21.07
C SER A 170 -18.29 0.97 -22.13
N ASP A 171 -18.32 1.44 -23.39
CA ASP A 171 -18.85 0.65 -24.51
C ASP A 171 -17.89 -0.47 -24.96
N ALA A 172 -16.67 -0.51 -24.42
CA ALA A 172 -15.67 -1.51 -24.77
C ALA A 172 -15.89 -2.89 -24.09
N TRP A 173 -16.95 -3.03 -23.27
CA TRP A 173 -17.29 -4.30 -22.64
C TRP A 173 -17.71 -5.34 -23.68
N ILE A 174 -16.94 -6.41 -23.82
CA ILE A 174 -17.36 -7.62 -24.56
C ILE A 174 -18.21 -8.52 -23.65
N ALA A 175 -17.79 -8.67 -22.39
CA ALA A 175 -18.49 -9.42 -21.36
C ALA A 175 -18.25 -8.77 -20.00
N ARG A 176 -19.26 -8.79 -19.13
CA ARG A 176 -19.13 -8.26 -17.76
C ARG A 176 -18.22 -9.16 -16.91
N PRO A 177 -17.67 -8.63 -15.79
CA PRO A 177 -16.87 -9.42 -14.87
C PRO A 177 -17.60 -10.69 -14.41
N ILE A 178 -16.84 -11.77 -14.18
CA ILE A 178 -17.39 -13.03 -13.66
C ILE A 178 -17.98 -12.80 -12.27
N VAL A 179 -17.28 -11.99 -11.46
CA VAL A 179 -17.73 -11.56 -10.13
C VAL A 179 -17.80 -10.04 -10.12
N ASP A 180 -19.01 -9.51 -10.09
CA ASP A 180 -19.23 -8.06 -9.91
C ASP A 180 -19.14 -7.73 -8.42
N LEU A 181 -18.21 -6.86 -8.03
CA LEU A 181 -18.07 -6.43 -6.64
C LEU A 181 -19.17 -5.45 -6.24
N SER A 182 -19.65 -4.63 -7.18
CA SER A 182 -20.62 -3.57 -6.89
C SER A 182 -22.05 -4.11 -6.95
N SER A 183 -22.85 -3.72 -5.97
CA SER A 183 -24.30 -4.00 -6.03
C SER A 183 -24.95 -3.25 -7.19
N ALA A 184 -26.07 -3.78 -7.71
CA ALA A 184 -26.82 -3.10 -8.76
C ALA A 184 -27.28 -1.68 -8.36
N PRO A 185 -27.76 -1.43 -7.12
CA PRO A 185 -28.05 -0.08 -6.63
C PRO A 185 -26.82 0.84 -6.63
N GLN A 186 -25.65 0.33 -6.21
CA GLN A 186 -24.42 1.15 -6.21
C GLN A 186 -24.01 1.55 -7.63
N ARG A 187 -24.09 0.63 -8.60
CA ARG A 187 -23.83 0.97 -10.01
C ARG A 187 -24.81 2.02 -10.52
N ALA A 188 -26.09 1.90 -10.19
CA ALA A 188 -27.09 2.90 -10.57
C ALA A 188 -26.78 4.28 -9.95
N ALA A 189 -26.40 4.33 -8.66
CA ALA A 189 -26.00 5.56 -7.99
C ALA A 189 -24.77 6.21 -8.66
N ARG A 190 -23.74 5.42 -9.00
CA ARG A 190 -22.55 5.91 -9.71
C ARG A 190 -22.84 6.38 -11.15
N ARG A 191 -23.84 5.82 -11.82
CA ARG A 191 -24.29 6.31 -13.15
C ARG A 191 -25.02 7.64 -13.06
N ALA A 192 -25.70 7.91 -11.94
CA ALA A 192 -26.42 9.16 -11.71
C ALA A 192 -25.52 10.28 -11.15
N ALA A 193 -24.45 9.94 -10.42
CA ALA A 193 -23.51 10.91 -9.85
C ALA A 193 -22.60 11.51 -10.94
N LEU A 194 -22.55 12.84 -11.03
CA LEU A 194 -21.73 13.59 -11.99
C LEU A 194 -20.48 14.16 -11.31
N VAL A 195 -19.35 14.24 -12.03
CA VAL A 195 -18.03 14.55 -11.45
C VAL A 195 -17.77 16.06 -11.26
N ALA A 196 -18.22 16.91 -12.19
CA ALA A 196 -17.88 18.34 -12.22
C ALA A 196 -19.05 19.27 -12.58
N GLY A 197 -20.27 18.75 -12.72
CA GLY A 197 -21.49 19.50 -13.09
C GLY A 197 -22.39 18.74 -14.06
N ASP A 198 -23.48 19.37 -14.49
CA ASP A 198 -24.56 18.74 -15.28
C ASP A 198 -24.09 18.16 -16.63
N ASP A 199 -23.08 18.77 -17.25
CA ASP A 199 -22.52 18.32 -18.54
C ASP A 199 -21.28 17.40 -18.38
N SER A 200 -20.91 17.06 -17.14
CA SER A 200 -19.73 16.23 -16.88
C SER A 200 -20.04 14.73 -16.98
N ALA A 201 -19.02 13.93 -17.28
CA ALA A 201 -19.17 12.48 -17.25
C ALA A 201 -19.60 11.98 -15.86
N SER A 202 -20.46 10.97 -15.84
CA SER A 202 -20.84 10.31 -14.60
C SER A 202 -19.67 9.56 -13.97
N VAL A 203 -19.75 9.30 -12.66
CA VAL A 203 -18.76 8.50 -11.93
C VAL A 203 -18.63 7.09 -12.53
N ALA A 204 -19.69 6.54 -13.12
CA ALA A 204 -19.65 5.25 -13.83
C ALA A 204 -18.77 5.26 -15.09
N SER A 205 -18.40 6.44 -15.60
CA SER A 205 -17.47 6.61 -16.72
C SER A 205 -16.01 6.54 -16.29
N TYR A 206 -15.73 6.24 -15.02
CA TYR A 206 -14.38 6.14 -14.47
C TYR A 206 -14.12 4.77 -13.83
N VAL A 207 -12.88 4.29 -13.96
CA VAL A 207 -12.34 3.16 -13.21
C VAL A 207 -11.94 3.64 -11.80
N PRO A 208 -12.52 3.07 -10.73
CA PRO A 208 -12.21 3.49 -9.37
C PRO A 208 -10.95 2.83 -8.82
N PHE A 209 -10.17 3.60 -8.08
CA PHE A 209 -9.06 3.15 -7.27
C PHE A 209 -9.16 3.75 -5.87
N PHE A 210 -8.94 2.94 -4.83
CA PHE A 210 -8.78 3.43 -3.48
C PHE A 210 -7.41 4.09 -3.31
N LEU A 211 -7.34 5.03 -2.36
CA LEU A 211 -6.09 5.70 -1.95
C LEU A 211 -5.43 5.05 -0.73
N SER A 212 -6.07 4.07 -0.12
CA SER A 212 -5.55 3.31 1.03
C SER A 212 -5.87 1.83 0.86
N PRO A 213 -4.96 0.91 1.27
CA PRO A 213 -5.27 -0.52 1.32
C PRO A 213 -6.32 -0.86 2.38
N ASN A 214 -6.56 0.05 3.34
CA ASN A 214 -7.56 -0.09 4.40
C ASN A 214 -8.86 0.66 4.05
N ALA A 215 -9.19 0.74 2.76
CA ALA A 215 -10.37 1.44 2.27
C ALA A 215 -11.64 0.93 2.95
N ARG A 216 -12.58 1.82 3.27
CA ARG A 216 -13.81 1.47 4.01
C ARG A 216 -14.61 0.36 3.35
N LEU A 217 -14.74 0.39 2.02
CA LEU A 217 -15.48 -0.64 1.29
C LEU A 217 -14.80 -2.01 1.37
N TRP A 218 -13.46 -2.03 1.37
CA TRP A 218 -12.69 -3.26 1.53
C TRP A 218 -12.76 -3.79 2.97
N ASP A 219 -12.65 -2.90 3.95
CA ASP A 219 -12.81 -3.24 5.38
C ASP A 219 -14.21 -3.82 5.68
N SER A 220 -15.27 -3.28 5.06
CA SER A 220 -16.61 -3.85 5.12
C SER A 220 -16.66 -5.31 4.63
N LEU A 221 -15.92 -5.62 3.56
CA LEU A 221 -15.83 -6.97 3.02
C LEU A 221 -15.09 -7.91 3.99
N LEU A 222 -13.97 -7.46 4.56
CA LEU A 222 -13.17 -8.24 5.50
C LEU A 222 -13.90 -8.54 6.82
N THR A 223 -14.72 -7.60 7.29
CA THR A 223 -15.50 -7.73 8.53
C THR A 223 -16.84 -8.45 8.34
N ALA A 224 -17.14 -8.91 7.12
CA ALA A 224 -18.47 -9.42 6.75
C ALA A 224 -19.62 -8.45 7.12
N SER A 225 -19.32 -7.15 7.12
CA SER A 225 -20.32 -6.11 7.29
C SER A 225 -21.22 -6.09 6.06
N ASN A 226 -22.54 -6.07 6.24
CA ASN A 226 -23.50 -6.05 5.14
C ASN A 226 -23.60 -4.65 4.48
N ASP A 227 -22.48 -4.16 3.93
CA ASP A 227 -22.42 -2.89 3.22
C ASP A 227 -23.26 -2.98 1.94
N PRO A 228 -24.28 -2.12 1.78
CA PRO A 228 -25.22 -2.19 0.66
C PRO A 228 -24.58 -1.90 -0.70
N ARG A 229 -23.34 -1.37 -0.71
CA ARG A 229 -22.61 -1.06 -1.94
C ARG A 229 -21.98 -2.30 -2.57
N LEU A 230 -21.79 -3.37 -1.79
CA LEU A 230 -21.22 -4.64 -2.24
C LEU A 230 -22.31 -5.59 -2.75
N SER A 231 -22.00 -6.35 -3.80
CA SER A 231 -22.92 -7.34 -4.34
C SER A 231 -23.05 -8.56 -3.41
N PRO A 232 -24.15 -9.34 -3.51
CA PRO A 232 -24.28 -10.59 -2.77
C PRO A 232 -23.15 -11.59 -3.06
N GLU A 233 -22.67 -11.66 -4.32
CA GLU A 233 -21.60 -12.58 -4.69
C GLU A 233 -20.26 -12.17 -4.05
N ALA A 234 -19.99 -10.86 -3.97
CA ALA A 234 -18.82 -10.34 -3.28
C ALA A 234 -18.84 -10.69 -1.79
N HIS A 235 -20.00 -10.55 -1.14
CA HIS A 235 -20.20 -10.94 0.27
C HIS A 235 -20.04 -12.44 0.51
N SER A 236 -20.43 -13.28 -0.45
CA SER A 236 -20.29 -14.73 -0.34
C SER A 236 -18.91 -15.26 -0.74
N SER A 237 -18.03 -14.42 -1.26
CA SER A 237 -16.68 -14.82 -1.67
C SER A 237 -15.73 -14.84 -0.47
N GLU A 238 -14.71 -15.68 -0.54
CA GLU A 238 -13.72 -15.76 0.53
C GLU A 238 -12.76 -14.55 0.44
N THR A 239 -12.26 -14.06 1.57
CA THR A 239 -11.39 -12.87 1.59
C THR A 239 -10.13 -13.03 0.75
N TYR A 240 -9.60 -14.26 0.66
CA TYR A 240 -8.43 -14.58 -0.15
C TYR A 240 -8.72 -14.79 -1.64
N ASP A 241 -9.98 -14.76 -2.07
CA ASP A 241 -10.35 -14.78 -3.50
C ASP A 241 -10.15 -13.42 -4.17
N PHE A 242 -9.92 -12.38 -3.37
CA PHE A 242 -9.65 -11.03 -3.86
C PHE A 242 -8.16 -10.77 -4.08
N VAL A 243 -7.88 -9.85 -4.98
CA VAL A 243 -6.52 -9.41 -5.31
C VAL A 243 -6.48 -7.88 -5.40
N PHE A 244 -5.37 -7.31 -4.97
CA PHE A 244 -5.10 -5.88 -5.12
C PHE A 244 -4.25 -5.65 -6.36
N LEU A 245 -4.75 -4.88 -7.31
CA LEU A 245 -3.98 -4.33 -8.42
C LEU A 245 -3.44 -2.96 -8.00
N VAL A 246 -2.12 -2.84 -7.94
CA VAL A 246 -1.45 -1.67 -7.39
C VAL A 246 -0.68 -0.92 -8.47
N SER A 247 -0.90 0.38 -8.52
CA SER A 247 -0.11 1.32 -9.33
C SER A 247 0.21 2.57 -8.51
N THR A 248 0.75 3.60 -9.16
CA THR A 248 1.01 4.90 -8.54
C THR A 248 0.44 6.04 -9.38
N VAL A 249 0.19 7.17 -8.74
CA VAL A 249 -0.22 8.40 -9.42
C VAL A 249 0.84 8.81 -10.46
N LYS A 250 2.12 8.63 -10.15
CA LYS A 250 3.23 8.85 -11.09
C LYS A 250 3.11 7.99 -12.35
N LYS A 251 2.84 6.68 -12.22
CA LYS A 251 2.69 5.79 -13.39
C LYS A 251 1.57 6.25 -14.32
N LEU A 252 0.48 6.73 -13.73
CA LEU A 252 -0.64 7.30 -14.47
C LEU A 252 -0.26 8.61 -15.19
N HIS A 253 0.43 9.52 -14.51
CA HIS A 253 0.91 10.76 -15.15
C HIS A 253 1.92 10.50 -16.26
N ASP A 254 2.91 9.62 -16.03
CA ASP A 254 3.93 9.29 -17.02
C ASP A 254 3.27 8.73 -18.31
N ALA A 255 2.25 7.88 -18.17
CA ALA A 255 1.47 7.34 -19.29
C ALA A 255 0.70 8.41 -20.08
N ARG A 256 0.27 9.50 -19.42
CA ARG A 256 -0.40 10.63 -20.08
C ARG A 256 0.55 11.52 -20.84
N THR A 257 1.73 11.79 -20.27
CA THR A 257 2.72 12.68 -20.91
C THR A 257 3.26 12.13 -22.23
N GLY A 258 3.13 10.82 -22.46
CA GLY A 258 3.47 10.18 -23.73
C GLY A 258 2.28 9.92 -24.65
N ALA A 259 1.05 10.26 -24.22
CA ALA A 259 -0.15 10.14 -25.04
C ALA A 259 -0.46 11.49 -25.71
N ASP A 260 -1.04 11.48 -26.90
CA ASP A 260 -1.60 12.70 -27.50
C ASP A 260 -2.60 13.34 -26.52
N ASP A 261 -2.62 14.68 -26.42
CA ASP A 261 -3.42 15.42 -25.43
C ASP A 261 -4.92 15.03 -25.40
N ASN A 262 -5.45 14.50 -26.51
CA ASN A 262 -6.84 14.02 -26.62
C ASN A 262 -7.08 12.55 -26.17
N ALA A 263 -6.03 11.75 -26.00
CA ALA A 263 -6.12 10.34 -25.59
C ALA A 263 -5.73 10.11 -24.12
N ALA A 264 -5.19 11.13 -23.45
CA ALA A 264 -4.85 11.07 -22.04
C ALA A 264 -6.12 10.98 -21.17
N ALA A 265 -6.39 9.80 -20.59
CA ALA A 265 -7.50 9.61 -19.67
C ALA A 265 -7.48 10.68 -18.58
N ALA A 266 -8.57 11.41 -18.31
CA ALA A 266 -8.61 12.40 -17.23
C ALA A 266 -8.62 11.71 -15.84
N VAL A 267 -8.28 12.46 -14.78
CA VAL A 267 -8.39 11.99 -13.39
C VAL A 267 -9.23 12.95 -12.60
N ALA A 268 -10.14 12.37 -11.81
CA ALA A 268 -10.78 13.06 -10.72
C ALA A 268 -10.42 12.37 -9.40
N VAL A 269 -10.38 13.15 -8.32
CA VAL A 269 -10.15 12.62 -6.96
C VAL A 269 -11.32 13.04 -6.09
N THR A 270 -11.81 12.12 -5.26
CA THR A 270 -12.87 12.38 -4.29
C THR A 270 -12.33 12.46 -2.88
N ASN A 271 -13.06 13.09 -1.96
CA ASN A 271 -12.74 13.11 -0.53
C ASN A 271 -13.64 12.17 0.29
N GLY A 272 -14.32 11.24 -0.37
CA GLY A 272 -15.29 10.28 0.17
C GLY A 272 -15.87 9.40 -0.94
N ASP A 273 -16.92 8.63 -0.64
CA ASP A 273 -17.61 7.77 -1.62
C ASP A 273 -18.06 8.59 -2.84
N ALA A 274 -17.62 8.22 -4.05
CA ALA A 274 -17.93 8.99 -5.25
C ALA A 274 -19.43 9.04 -5.59
N ALA A 275 -20.25 8.12 -5.08
CA ALA A 275 -21.71 8.19 -5.22
C ALA A 275 -22.39 9.04 -4.12
N GLY A 276 -21.64 9.51 -3.12
CA GLY A 276 -22.15 10.25 -1.97
C GLY A 276 -22.58 11.68 -2.31
N ALA A 277 -23.76 12.09 -1.85
CA ALA A 277 -24.32 13.41 -2.15
C ALA A 277 -23.50 14.61 -1.61
N LEU A 278 -22.66 14.39 -0.60
CA LEU A 278 -21.80 15.42 0.01
C LEU A 278 -20.33 15.32 -0.44
N THR A 279 -20.02 14.36 -1.31
CA THR A 279 -18.66 14.12 -1.77
C THR A 279 -18.20 15.24 -2.69
N ARG A 280 -17.00 15.73 -2.43
CA ARG A 280 -16.36 16.77 -3.23
C ARG A 280 -15.37 16.13 -4.19
N PHE A 281 -15.32 16.68 -5.40
CA PHE A 281 -14.42 16.25 -6.46
C PHE A 281 -13.35 17.31 -6.71
N GLY A 282 -12.09 16.88 -6.81
CA GLY A 282 -11.04 17.57 -7.55
C GLY A 282 -11.01 17.01 -8.96
N ALA A 283 -11.78 17.61 -9.87
CA ALA A 283 -11.96 17.11 -11.25
C ALA A 283 -10.96 17.69 -12.26
N ALA A 284 -10.34 18.83 -11.94
CA ALA A 284 -9.26 19.42 -12.74
C ALA A 284 -7.89 19.03 -12.15
N PRO A 285 -6.82 18.92 -12.96
CA PRO A 285 -5.50 18.46 -12.51
C PRO A 285 -5.00 19.13 -11.24
N GLU A 286 -5.06 20.46 -11.16
CA GLU A 286 -4.55 21.22 -10.01
C GLU A 286 -5.38 20.99 -8.74
N THR A 287 -6.69 20.79 -8.92
CA THR A 287 -7.62 20.51 -7.81
C THR A 287 -7.50 19.07 -7.33
N ALA A 288 -7.29 18.12 -8.25
CA ALA A 288 -6.99 16.72 -7.95
C ALA A 288 -5.69 16.62 -7.14
N ASP A 289 -4.61 17.26 -7.61
CA ASP A 289 -3.32 17.31 -6.92
C ASP A 289 -3.43 17.93 -5.52
N ARG A 290 -4.19 19.03 -5.38
CA ARG A 290 -4.42 19.64 -4.07
C ARG A 290 -5.19 18.71 -3.14
N MET A 291 -6.21 18.01 -3.66
CA MET A 291 -7.00 17.06 -2.88
C MET A 291 -6.14 15.86 -2.43
N LEU A 292 -5.32 15.31 -3.32
CA LEU A 292 -4.39 14.23 -2.97
C LEU A 292 -3.42 14.63 -1.87
N ARG A 293 -2.81 15.82 -1.96
CA ARG A 293 -1.95 16.35 -0.88
C ARG A 293 -2.71 16.47 0.43
N SER A 294 -3.94 16.99 0.39
CA SER A 294 -4.77 17.13 1.59
C SER A 294 -5.15 15.79 2.23
N LEU A 295 -5.42 14.75 1.43
CA LEU A 295 -5.78 13.42 1.93
C LEU A 295 -4.56 12.71 2.52
N ARG A 296 -3.39 12.85 1.89
CA ARG A 296 -2.13 12.24 2.33
C ARG A 296 -1.53 12.85 3.59
N ALA A 297 -1.95 14.07 3.94
CA ALA A 297 -1.54 14.71 5.17
C ALA A 297 -1.99 13.94 6.43
N ASP A 298 -3.04 13.13 6.32
CA ASP A 298 -3.55 12.25 7.38
C ASP A 298 -4.01 10.91 6.80
N VAL A 299 -3.06 9.97 6.72
CA VAL A 299 -3.24 8.64 6.09
C VAL A 299 -4.19 7.71 6.85
N GLU A 300 -4.47 8.00 8.12
CA GLU A 300 -5.42 7.24 8.95
C GLU A 300 -6.81 7.87 8.97
N SER A 301 -6.96 9.05 8.35
CA SER A 301 -8.24 9.75 8.32
C SER A 301 -9.34 8.93 7.65
N GLN A 302 -10.56 9.11 8.13
CA GLN A 302 -11.73 8.50 7.49
C GLN A 302 -11.90 8.94 6.03
N LYS A 303 -11.47 10.16 5.71
CA LYS A 303 -11.54 10.71 4.36
C LYS A 303 -10.69 9.93 3.37
N ILE A 304 -9.44 9.60 3.69
CA ILE A 304 -8.59 8.85 2.73
C ILE A 304 -9.05 7.38 2.60
N ARG A 305 -9.66 6.81 3.65
CA ARG A 305 -10.25 5.46 3.61
C ARG A 305 -11.51 5.39 2.74
N GLU A 306 -12.23 6.49 2.59
CA GLU A 306 -13.42 6.58 1.72
C GLU A 306 -13.12 7.19 0.34
N ALA A 307 -12.00 7.90 0.20
CA ALA A 307 -11.62 8.57 -1.03
C ALA A 307 -11.25 7.62 -2.17
N GLU A 308 -11.60 8.04 -3.37
CA GLU A 308 -11.32 7.34 -4.62
C GLU A 308 -10.52 8.25 -5.55
N LEU A 309 -9.58 7.66 -6.28
CA LEU A 309 -9.03 8.22 -7.51
C LEU A 309 -9.75 7.56 -8.69
N LEU A 310 -10.29 8.39 -9.57
CA LEU A 310 -11.15 8.00 -10.68
C LEU A 310 -10.39 8.23 -11.98
N VAL A 311 -10.15 7.18 -12.76
CA VAL A 311 -9.49 7.25 -14.08
C VAL A 311 -10.52 7.11 -15.18
N THR A 312 -10.62 8.07 -16.10
CA THR A 312 -11.69 8.08 -17.12
C THR A 312 -11.56 6.89 -18.08
N GLU A 313 -12.71 6.29 -18.40
CA GLU A 313 -12.99 5.21 -19.36
C GLU A 313 -12.29 3.87 -19.11
N GLN A 314 -10.97 3.87 -18.96
CA GLN A 314 -10.18 2.65 -18.87
C GLN A 314 -8.83 2.88 -18.18
N PHE A 315 -8.27 1.80 -17.63
CA PHE A 315 -6.93 1.78 -17.07
C PHE A 315 -6.12 0.64 -17.71
N PRO A 316 -5.07 0.94 -18.51
CA PRO A 316 -4.24 -0.10 -19.11
C PRO A 316 -3.60 -1.01 -18.06
N PHE A 317 -3.71 -2.32 -18.25
CA PHE A 317 -3.20 -3.29 -17.27
C PHE A 317 -1.67 -3.24 -17.14
N GLU A 318 -0.96 -2.81 -18.19
CA GLU A 318 0.49 -2.57 -18.18
C GLU A 318 0.97 -1.55 -17.14
N LEU A 319 0.08 -0.65 -16.68
CA LEU A 319 0.39 0.32 -15.63
C LEU A 319 0.33 -0.29 -14.23
N VAL A 320 -0.19 -1.51 -14.06
CA VAL A 320 -0.16 -2.24 -12.79
C VAL A 320 1.29 -2.63 -12.50
N THR A 321 1.79 -2.24 -11.34
CA THR A 321 3.20 -2.49 -10.93
C THR A 321 3.32 -3.69 -10.01
N LEU A 322 2.29 -3.95 -9.21
CA LEU A 322 2.26 -5.00 -8.20
C LEU A 322 0.86 -5.59 -8.09
N VAL A 323 0.79 -6.90 -7.85
CA VAL A 323 -0.43 -7.62 -7.49
C VAL A 323 -0.29 -8.16 -6.07
N GLY A 324 -1.08 -7.62 -5.14
CA GLY A 324 -1.13 -8.05 -3.75
C GLY A 324 -2.12 -9.19 -3.55
N VAL A 325 -1.70 -10.23 -2.82
CA VAL A 325 -2.53 -11.42 -2.54
C VAL A 325 -2.40 -11.86 -1.08
N ALA A 326 -3.40 -12.57 -0.58
CA ALA A 326 -3.47 -12.99 0.82
C ALA A 326 -2.41 -14.03 1.21
N ASN A 327 -2.13 -15.00 0.33
CA ASN A 327 -1.29 -16.15 0.65
C ASN A 327 -0.59 -16.75 -0.59
N ASP A 328 0.34 -17.69 -0.35
CA ASP A 328 1.13 -18.33 -1.41
C ASP A 328 0.28 -19.10 -2.42
N LYS A 329 -0.80 -19.77 -1.99
CA LYS A 329 -1.71 -20.50 -2.89
C LYS A 329 -2.33 -19.56 -3.91
N VAL A 330 -2.82 -18.40 -3.47
CA VAL A 330 -3.39 -17.38 -4.34
C VAL A 330 -2.31 -16.76 -5.22
N ARG A 331 -1.10 -16.52 -4.70
CA ARG A 331 0.04 -16.04 -5.50
C ARG A 331 0.31 -16.96 -6.68
N ASP A 332 0.37 -18.26 -6.44
CA ASP A 332 0.73 -19.24 -7.47
C ASP A 332 -0.40 -19.34 -8.52
N ALA A 333 -1.66 -19.28 -8.10
CA ALA A 333 -2.81 -19.17 -9.00
C ALA A 333 -2.76 -17.89 -9.86
N VAL A 334 -2.51 -16.73 -9.26
CA VAL A 334 -2.37 -15.45 -9.98
C VAL A 334 -1.19 -15.51 -10.95
N ARG A 335 -0.05 -16.08 -10.56
CA ARG A 335 1.12 -16.24 -11.44
C ARG A 335 0.82 -17.12 -12.65
N ALA A 336 0.06 -18.20 -12.47
CA ALA A 336 -0.38 -19.04 -13.57
C ALA A 336 -1.29 -18.26 -14.54
N ILE A 337 -2.21 -17.44 -14.03
CA ILE A 337 -3.08 -16.58 -14.85
C ILE A 337 -2.24 -15.53 -15.60
N LEU A 338 -1.31 -14.84 -14.92
CA LEU A 338 -0.44 -13.82 -15.53
C LEU A 338 0.53 -14.40 -16.56
N ALA A 339 0.81 -15.70 -16.54
CA ALA A 339 1.76 -16.33 -17.46
C ALA A 339 1.35 -16.19 -18.93
N THR A 340 0.04 -16.07 -19.20
CA THR A 340 -0.55 -15.90 -20.54
C THR A 340 -0.50 -14.46 -21.05
N GLY A 341 -0.33 -13.48 -20.16
CA GLY A 341 -0.28 -12.06 -20.50
C GLY A 341 1.09 -11.60 -20.96
N ALA A 342 1.13 -10.50 -21.73
CA ALA A 342 2.36 -9.84 -22.13
C ALA A 342 3.04 -9.14 -20.94
N HIS A 343 2.26 -8.42 -20.13
CA HIS A 343 2.74 -7.76 -18.92
C HIS A 343 2.60 -8.67 -17.69
N LYS A 344 3.68 -8.75 -16.89
CA LYS A 344 3.78 -9.66 -15.74
C LYS A 344 4.20 -8.88 -14.50
N PRO A 345 3.26 -8.15 -13.85
CA PRO A 345 3.56 -7.40 -12.64
C PRO A 345 4.03 -8.32 -11.52
N LYS A 346 4.74 -7.75 -10.55
CA LYS A 346 5.24 -8.50 -9.41
C LYS A 346 4.08 -8.96 -8.53
N VAL A 347 3.96 -10.26 -8.29
CA VAL A 347 2.96 -10.81 -7.35
C VAL A 347 3.57 -10.97 -5.96
N VAL A 348 2.98 -10.31 -4.98
CA VAL A 348 3.46 -10.25 -3.59
C VAL A 348 2.38 -10.76 -2.65
N VAL A 349 2.79 -11.67 -1.76
CA VAL A 349 1.97 -12.11 -0.63
C VAL A 349 2.12 -11.08 0.49
N TYR A 350 1.00 -10.46 0.89
CA TYR A 350 0.96 -9.49 1.98
C TYR A 350 -0.33 -9.70 2.80
N PRO A 351 -0.32 -10.64 3.77
CA PRO A 351 -1.50 -10.98 4.56
C PRO A 351 -2.16 -9.81 5.29
N PRO A 352 -1.46 -8.79 5.82
CA PRO A 352 -2.10 -7.70 6.56
C PRO A 352 -3.17 -6.93 5.76
N TRP A 353 -3.10 -6.89 4.42
CA TRP A 353 -4.17 -6.30 3.60
C TRP A 353 -5.46 -7.13 3.57
N PHE A 354 -5.43 -8.37 4.04
CA PHE A 354 -6.55 -9.33 3.97
C PHE A 354 -7.08 -9.72 5.35
N HIS A 355 -6.71 -8.96 6.37
CA HIS A 355 -7.21 -9.10 7.72
C HIS A 355 -7.90 -7.80 8.11
N ALA A 356 -9.08 -7.89 8.75
CA ALA A 356 -9.74 -6.71 9.27
C ALA A 356 -8.81 -6.01 10.27
N VAL A 357 -8.72 -4.68 10.16
CA VAL A 357 -7.97 -3.91 11.15
C VAL A 357 -8.80 -3.96 12.43
N GLU A 358 -8.29 -4.63 13.46
CA GLU A 358 -8.88 -4.51 14.79
C GLU A 358 -8.72 -3.06 15.22
N ASP A 359 -9.82 -2.30 15.22
CA ASP A 359 -9.85 -0.98 15.86
C ASP A 359 -9.51 -1.25 17.33
N THR A 360 -8.26 -0.98 17.70
CA THR A 360 -7.84 -0.98 19.09
C THR A 360 -8.51 0.23 19.73
N ALA A 361 -9.79 0.08 20.08
CA ALA A 361 -10.50 1.02 20.90
C ALA A 361 -9.71 1.07 22.22
N ALA A 362 -8.95 2.15 22.40
CA ALA A 362 -8.36 2.47 23.68
C ALA A 362 -9.51 2.54 24.69
N LEU A 363 -9.55 1.54 25.59
CA LEU A 363 -10.45 1.46 26.73
C LEU A 363 -10.19 2.60 27.72
#